data_AF-A0AAV8ZQB0-F1
#
_entry.id   AF-A0AAV8ZQB0-F1
#
_cell.length_a   1.000
_cell.length_b   1.000
_cell.length_c   1.000
_cell.angle_alpha   90.00
_cell.angle_beta   90.00
_cell.angle_gamma   90.00
#
_symmetry.space_group_name_H-M   'P 1'
#
loop_
_entity.id
_entity.type
_entity.pdbx_description
1 polymer ?
#
loop_
_entity_poly.entity_id
_entity_poly.type
_entity_poly.pdbx_seq_one_letter_code
_entity_poly.pdbx_strand_id
1 'polypeptide(L)'
;MCPDPDIRYILYNNGEKQVVDYTQSDWLRQSIWDPTKEDVFLIHGYAGGDDVLPMVVLRDGAHTCGLISRYVIFRLHRIIALDPARPLIPPASRLSSGDAGAVHVLHTNAGHYGEAGRGGHVDFCINGGRIQPYCEDAEIDVQLCSHVWAVCYMAESLYPQMSKKAEPCSRRCPSGPRPGNRVGLPVFMGQSTPLTASGSYCVHDKYPPFCPTKQGEIGDKRCCLKAPDIVAPETEVSIVSTTPNLFS
;
A
#
# COMPACT_ATOMS: atom_id res chain seq x y z
N MET A 1 -19.06 -17.02 -7.23
CA MET A 1 -19.12 -17.54 -5.85
C MET A 1 -17.99 -16.84 -5.12
N CYS A 2 -18.29 -16.07 -4.07
CA CYS A 2 -17.26 -15.32 -3.33
C CYS A 2 -16.69 -16.16 -2.17
N PRO A 3 -15.41 -15.98 -1.82
CA PRO A 3 -14.43 -15.20 -2.58
C PRO A 3 -13.99 -15.95 -3.85
N ASP A 4 -13.52 -15.18 -4.84
CA ASP A 4 -13.07 -15.72 -6.13
C ASP A 4 -11.92 -16.73 -5.91
N PRO A 5 -11.91 -17.88 -6.60
CA PRO A 5 -10.90 -18.94 -6.43
C PRO A 5 -9.46 -18.51 -6.72
N ASP A 6 -9.25 -17.41 -7.46
CA ASP A 6 -7.91 -16.88 -7.75
C ASP A 6 -7.37 -16.00 -6.61
N ILE A 7 -8.19 -15.69 -5.59
CA ILE A 7 -7.77 -14.93 -4.40
C ILE A 7 -6.99 -15.84 -3.46
N ARG A 8 -5.75 -15.45 -3.18
CA ARG A 8 -4.89 -16.09 -2.19
C ARG A 8 -4.79 -15.22 -0.94
N TYR A 9 -5.21 -15.78 0.19
CA TYR A 9 -4.94 -15.19 1.50
C TYR A 9 -3.59 -15.70 1.99
N ILE A 10 -2.75 -14.75 2.41
CA ILE A 10 -1.39 -15.04 2.84
C ILE A 10 -1.21 -14.36 4.20
N LEU A 11 -0.95 -15.16 5.22
CA LEU A 11 -0.60 -14.68 6.55
C LEU A 11 0.91 -14.53 6.65
N TYR A 12 1.30 -13.42 7.28
CA TYR A 12 2.68 -13.10 7.59
C TYR A 12 2.81 -12.92 9.10
N ASN A 13 3.64 -13.73 9.76
CA ASN A 13 3.94 -13.59 11.19
C ASN A 13 5.44 -13.78 11.41
N ASN A 14 6.12 -12.78 11.97
CA ASN A 14 7.56 -12.83 12.29
C ASN A 14 8.47 -13.32 11.13
N GLY A 15 8.13 -12.98 9.88
CA GLY A 15 8.89 -13.38 8.69
C GLY A 15 8.47 -14.73 8.08
N GLU A 16 7.60 -15.48 8.75
CA GLU A 16 6.98 -16.69 8.22
C GLU A 16 5.78 -16.33 7.33
N LYS A 17 5.69 -16.98 6.17
CA LYS A 17 4.62 -16.79 5.18
C LYS A 17 3.82 -18.08 5.06
N GLN A 18 2.51 -18.02 5.30
CA GLN A 18 1.60 -19.15 5.13
C GLN A 18 0.45 -18.76 4.19
N VAL A 19 0.24 -19.54 3.12
CA VAL A 19 -0.98 -19.45 2.32
C VAL A 19 -2.09 -20.19 3.08
N VAL A 20 -3.23 -19.53 3.28
CA VAL A 20 -4.35 -20.10 4.04
C VAL A 20 -5.54 -20.42 3.15
N ASP A 21 -6.18 -21.54 3.47
CA ASP A 21 -7.41 -21.98 2.83
C ASP A 21 -8.62 -21.36 3.52
N TYR A 22 -9.13 -20.28 2.94
CA TYR A 22 -10.28 -19.53 3.44
C TYR A 22 -11.61 -20.31 3.37
N THR A 23 -11.65 -21.44 2.65
CA THR A 23 -12.86 -22.25 2.50
C THR A 23 -13.16 -23.10 3.73
N GLN A 24 -12.14 -23.33 4.57
CA GLN A 24 -12.30 -24.08 5.80
C GLN A 24 -12.92 -23.21 6.89
N SER A 25 -13.83 -23.81 7.67
CA SER A 25 -14.30 -23.15 8.90
C SER A 25 -13.15 -23.01 9.89
N ASP A 26 -13.04 -21.85 10.53
CA ASP A 26 -12.01 -21.54 11.54
C ASP A 26 -10.55 -21.55 11.01
N TRP A 27 -10.36 -21.36 9.70
CA TRP A 27 -9.07 -21.33 9.00
C TRP A 27 -8.02 -20.42 9.67
N LEU A 28 -8.47 -19.32 10.28
CA LEU A 28 -7.58 -18.38 10.95
C LEU A 28 -6.98 -18.98 12.23
N ARG A 29 -7.76 -19.69 13.06
CA ARG A 29 -7.24 -20.33 14.28
C ARG A 29 -6.34 -21.54 13.99
N GLN A 30 -6.47 -22.11 12.80
CA GLN A 30 -5.64 -23.23 12.33
C GLN A 30 -4.35 -22.78 11.64
N SER A 31 -4.13 -21.47 11.56
CA SER A 31 -2.96 -20.86 10.93
C SER A 31 -1.96 -20.32 11.95
N ILE A 32 -0.88 -19.71 11.48
CA ILE A 32 0.11 -18.99 12.31
C ILE A 32 -0.44 -17.70 12.96
N TRP A 33 -1.74 -17.42 12.86
CA TRP A 33 -2.37 -16.24 13.42
C TRP A 33 -2.32 -16.25 14.95
N ASP A 34 -1.95 -15.11 15.53
CA ASP A 34 -1.90 -14.90 16.97
C ASP A 34 -2.94 -13.83 17.37
N PRO A 35 -4.04 -14.22 18.03
CA PRO A 35 -5.11 -13.28 18.40
C PRO A 35 -4.67 -12.21 19.42
N THR A 36 -3.49 -12.35 20.03
CA THR A 36 -2.96 -11.38 20.98
C THR A 36 -2.18 -10.25 20.32
N LYS A 37 -1.88 -10.38 19.01
CA LYS A 37 -1.15 -9.39 18.23
C LYS A 37 -2.10 -8.48 17.45
N GLU A 38 -1.59 -7.32 17.05
CA GLU A 38 -2.33 -6.41 16.16
C GLU A 38 -2.43 -7.00 14.74
N ASP A 39 -3.65 -7.18 14.26
CA ASP A 39 -3.91 -7.58 12.89
C ASP A 39 -3.98 -6.37 11.97
N VAL A 40 -3.21 -6.41 10.88
CA VAL A 40 -3.26 -5.40 9.81
C VAL A 40 -3.66 -6.07 8.50
N PHE A 41 -4.86 -5.77 8.03
CA PHE A 41 -5.32 -6.21 6.72
C PHE A 41 -5.00 -5.16 5.67
N LEU A 42 -4.19 -5.55 4.68
CA LEU A 42 -3.84 -4.71 3.55
C LEU A 42 -4.74 -5.02 2.36
N ILE A 43 -5.45 -4.01 1.85
CA ILE A 43 -6.35 -4.18 0.70
C ILE A 43 -5.87 -3.26 -0.43
N HIS A 44 -5.50 -3.80 -1.58
CA HIS A 44 -5.25 -3.03 -2.79
C HIS A 44 -6.09 -3.60 -3.92
N GLY A 45 -6.79 -2.76 -4.68
CA GLY A 45 -7.71 -3.21 -5.70
C GLY A 45 -7.58 -2.54 -7.03
N TYR A 46 -7.28 -3.34 -8.04
CA TYR A 46 -7.18 -2.88 -9.41
C TYR A 46 -8.43 -3.25 -10.20
N ALA A 47 -9.11 -2.25 -10.75
CA ALA A 47 -10.35 -2.44 -11.51
C ALA A 47 -10.18 -2.53 -13.03
N GLY A 48 -8.95 -2.40 -13.56
CA GLY A 48 -8.68 -2.49 -15.00
C GLY A 48 -9.15 -1.26 -15.79
N GLY A 49 -8.34 -0.83 -16.76
CA GLY A 49 -8.76 0.01 -17.87
C GLY A 49 -9.22 -0.86 -19.04
N ASP A 50 -10.15 -0.34 -19.84
CA ASP A 50 -10.68 -1.02 -21.02
C ASP A 50 -9.52 -1.40 -21.97
N ASP A 51 -9.60 -2.59 -22.57
CA ASP A 51 -8.72 -3.14 -23.64
C ASP A 51 -7.58 -4.11 -23.27
N VAL A 52 -7.70 -4.95 -22.24
CA VAL A 52 -7.09 -6.31 -22.32
C VAL A 52 -7.91 -7.31 -21.50
N LEU A 53 -7.95 -8.56 -21.97
CA LEU A 53 -8.75 -9.69 -21.48
C LEU A 53 -8.28 -10.45 -20.20
N PRO A 54 -7.53 -9.92 -19.20
CA PRO A 54 -7.51 -10.50 -17.85
C PRO A 54 -8.58 -9.86 -16.92
N MET A 55 -9.64 -9.28 -17.50
CA MET A 55 -10.58 -8.36 -16.85
C MET A 55 -11.72 -9.00 -16.01
N VAL A 56 -11.67 -10.31 -15.74
CA VAL A 56 -12.64 -10.97 -14.83
C VAL A 56 -11.97 -11.51 -13.56
N VAL A 57 -10.66 -11.77 -13.60
CA VAL A 57 -9.95 -12.54 -12.55
C VAL A 57 -9.39 -11.65 -11.43
N LEU A 58 -8.97 -10.41 -11.73
CA LEU A 58 -8.59 -9.44 -10.68
C LEU A 58 -9.77 -8.59 -10.18
N ARG A 59 -10.96 -8.81 -10.75
CA ARG A 59 -12.16 -7.98 -10.62
C ARG A 59 -12.89 -8.13 -9.28
N ASP A 60 -12.79 -9.30 -8.64
CA ASP A 60 -13.43 -9.62 -7.35
C ASP A 60 -12.43 -9.67 -6.15
N GLY A 61 -11.13 -9.58 -6.45
CA GLY A 61 -10.04 -9.82 -5.50
C GLY A 61 -9.96 -8.85 -4.33
N ALA A 62 -10.04 -7.57 -4.64
CA ALA A 62 -9.84 -6.53 -3.63
C ALA A 62 -11.13 -6.09 -2.94
N HIS A 63 -12.28 -6.34 -3.57
CA HIS A 63 -13.56 -5.86 -3.08
C HIS A 63 -14.19 -6.81 -2.06
N THR A 64 -13.91 -8.11 -2.18
CA THR A 64 -14.33 -9.11 -1.17
C THR A 64 -13.49 -9.03 0.11
N CYS A 65 -12.27 -8.46 0.07
CA CYS A 65 -11.41 -8.30 1.25
C CYS A 65 -11.92 -7.23 2.24
N GLY A 66 -12.65 -6.20 1.78
CA GLY A 66 -13.38 -5.30 2.69
C GLY A 66 -14.48 -6.05 3.46
N LEU A 67 -15.07 -7.06 2.82
CA LEU A 67 -16.05 -7.97 3.42
C LEU A 67 -15.41 -9.07 4.27
N ILE A 68 -14.08 -9.28 4.25
CA ILE A 68 -13.46 -10.30 5.11
C ILE A 68 -13.82 -10.02 6.58
N SER A 69 -13.92 -8.74 6.96
CA SER A 69 -14.45 -8.25 8.23
C SER A 69 -15.84 -8.81 8.58
N ARG A 70 -16.69 -9.03 7.58
CA ARG A 70 -18.05 -9.59 7.71
C ARG A 70 -18.06 -11.12 7.70
N TYR A 71 -16.98 -11.75 7.27
CA TYR A 71 -16.81 -13.21 7.23
C TYR A 71 -15.94 -13.75 8.38
N VAL A 72 -15.28 -12.87 9.15
CA VAL A 72 -14.62 -13.24 10.40
C VAL A 72 -15.56 -13.08 11.58
N ILE A 73 -15.47 -13.98 12.56
CA ILE A 73 -16.32 -14.01 13.77
C ILE A 73 -15.90 -12.99 14.83
N PHE A 74 -14.89 -12.15 14.56
CA PHE A 74 -14.35 -11.16 15.47
C PHE A 74 -14.11 -9.84 14.73
N ARG A 75 -14.03 -8.74 15.49
CA ARG A 75 -13.77 -7.42 14.90
C ARG A 75 -12.28 -7.27 14.62
N LEU A 76 -11.92 -6.99 13.37
CA LEU A 76 -10.53 -6.73 12.99
C LEU A 76 -9.97 -5.51 13.73
N HIS A 77 -8.70 -5.58 14.12
CA HIS A 77 -8.00 -4.48 14.79
C HIS A 77 -7.84 -3.28 13.84
N ARG A 78 -7.20 -3.51 12.68
CA ARG A 78 -6.92 -2.46 11.70
C ARG A 78 -7.02 -2.96 10.26
N ILE A 79 -7.66 -2.16 9.41
CA ILE A 79 -7.60 -2.28 7.94
C ILE A 79 -6.84 -1.07 7.39
N ILE A 80 -5.90 -1.32 6.49
CA ILE A 80 -5.24 -0.29 5.68
C ILE A 80 -5.59 -0.57 4.22
N ALA A 81 -6.36 0.32 3.62
CA ALA A 81 -6.76 0.22 2.22
C ALA A 81 -5.88 1.13 1.35
N LEU A 82 -5.30 0.54 0.30
CA LEU A 82 -4.41 1.17 -0.65
C LEU A 82 -5.16 1.43 -1.94
N ASP A 83 -5.61 2.68 -2.09
CA ASP A 83 -6.40 3.18 -3.21
C ASP A 83 -7.53 2.21 -3.59
N PRO A 84 -8.47 1.94 -2.67
CA PRO A 84 -9.49 0.91 -2.85
C PRO A 84 -10.31 1.17 -4.10
N ALA A 85 -10.53 0.17 -4.95
CA ALA A 85 -11.12 0.41 -6.26
C ALA A 85 -12.60 0.88 -6.22
N ARG A 86 -13.02 1.53 -7.31
CA ARG A 86 -14.34 2.19 -7.48
C ARG A 86 -15.26 1.52 -8.50
N PRO A 87 -14.81 1.17 -9.73
CA PRO A 87 -15.72 0.73 -10.78
C PRO A 87 -16.48 -0.53 -10.36
N LEU A 88 -17.80 -0.52 -10.59
CA LEU A 88 -18.69 -1.68 -10.42
C LEU A 88 -18.96 -2.15 -8.97
N ILE A 89 -18.58 -1.39 -7.93
CA ILE A 89 -18.90 -1.74 -6.53
C ILE A 89 -20.24 -1.11 -6.07
N PRO A 90 -21.23 -1.93 -5.68
CA PRO A 90 -22.45 -1.43 -5.03
C PRO A 90 -22.12 -0.73 -3.71
N PRO A 91 -22.78 0.39 -3.37
CA PRO A 91 -22.51 1.13 -2.13
C PRO A 91 -22.50 0.27 -0.86
N ALA A 92 -23.34 -0.76 -0.77
CA ALA A 92 -23.45 -1.65 0.38
C ALA A 92 -22.23 -2.58 0.60
N SER A 93 -21.42 -2.76 -0.43
CA SER A 93 -20.24 -3.63 -0.42
C SER A 93 -18.92 -2.85 -0.36
N ARG A 94 -18.98 -1.52 -0.22
CA ARG A 94 -17.80 -0.68 -0.09
C ARG A 94 -17.24 -0.76 1.33
N LEU A 95 -15.92 -0.62 1.42
CA LEU A 95 -15.22 -0.48 2.69
C LEU A 95 -15.79 0.73 3.45
N SER A 96 -16.00 0.53 4.74
CA SER A 96 -16.49 1.54 5.67
C SER A 96 -15.69 1.50 6.98
N SER A 97 -15.76 2.58 7.75
CA SER A 97 -15.21 2.61 9.11
C SER A 97 -15.82 1.54 10.04
N GLY A 98 -16.97 0.96 9.69
CA GLY A 98 -17.61 -0.12 10.45
C GLY A 98 -16.84 -1.44 10.43
N ASP A 99 -16.00 -1.67 9.42
CA ASP A 99 -15.40 -2.97 9.10
C ASP A 99 -14.21 -3.34 10.01
N ALA A 100 -13.66 -2.41 10.79
CA ALA A 100 -12.60 -2.68 11.77
C ALA A 100 -12.57 -1.66 12.93
N GLY A 101 -11.77 -1.92 13.96
CA GLY A 101 -11.48 -0.95 15.03
C GLY A 101 -10.87 0.35 14.49
N ALA A 102 -9.96 0.23 13.52
CA ALA A 102 -9.40 1.35 12.77
C ALA A 102 -9.39 1.02 11.26
N VAL A 103 -9.75 2.01 10.43
CA VAL A 103 -9.77 1.85 8.96
C VAL A 103 -9.06 3.07 8.38
N HIS A 104 -7.91 2.85 7.77
CA HIS A 104 -7.08 3.89 7.17
C HIS A 104 -7.06 3.70 5.66
N VAL A 105 -7.33 4.75 4.90
CA VAL A 105 -7.39 4.68 3.44
C VAL A 105 -6.35 5.61 2.85
N LEU A 106 -5.50 5.10 1.96
CA LEU A 106 -4.55 5.88 1.18
C LEU A 106 -5.15 6.12 -0.20
N HIS A 107 -5.44 7.38 -0.52
CA HIS A 107 -5.97 7.80 -1.81
C HIS A 107 -4.84 8.34 -2.68
N THR A 108 -4.59 7.71 -3.81
CA THR A 108 -3.61 8.15 -4.82
C THR A 108 -4.23 8.32 -6.21
N ASN A 109 -5.34 7.62 -6.51
CA ASN A 109 -6.08 7.70 -7.76
C ASN A 109 -7.62 7.70 -7.58
N ALA A 110 -8.08 8.40 -6.53
CA ALA A 110 -9.48 8.55 -6.18
C ALA A 110 -10.32 9.20 -7.30
N GLY A 111 -11.46 8.58 -7.59
CA GLY A 111 -12.40 8.99 -8.63
C GLY A 111 -12.11 8.42 -10.02
N HIS A 112 -10.99 7.72 -10.21
CA HIS A 112 -10.65 6.97 -11.41
C HIS A 112 -10.70 5.48 -11.08
N TYR A 113 -9.54 4.83 -10.87
CA TYR A 113 -9.48 3.45 -10.39
C TYR A 113 -9.87 3.37 -8.92
N GLY A 114 -9.43 4.31 -8.09
CA GLY A 114 -9.76 4.40 -6.66
C GLY A 114 -11.11 5.04 -6.34
N GLU A 115 -11.66 4.73 -5.17
CA GLU A 115 -12.90 5.27 -4.61
C GLU A 115 -12.73 6.74 -4.20
N ALA A 116 -13.71 7.59 -4.51
CA ALA A 116 -13.66 9.02 -4.20
C ALA A 116 -14.31 9.36 -2.84
N GLY A 117 -15.16 8.46 -2.33
CA GLY A 117 -15.81 8.59 -1.04
C GLY A 117 -14.85 8.46 0.14
N ARG A 118 -15.30 8.95 1.30
CA ARG A 118 -14.65 8.65 2.58
C ARG A 118 -14.95 7.19 2.91
N GLY A 119 -13.91 6.37 3.01
CA GLY A 119 -14.03 4.93 3.24
C GLY A 119 -13.60 4.49 4.63
N GLY A 120 -12.89 5.34 5.37
CA GLY A 120 -12.28 4.96 6.65
C GLY A 120 -12.54 5.91 7.82
N HIS A 121 -11.97 5.55 8.96
CA HIS A 121 -11.78 6.46 10.08
C HIS A 121 -10.81 7.59 9.69
N VAL A 122 -9.74 7.24 8.97
CA VAL A 122 -8.73 8.13 8.41
C VAL A 122 -8.69 7.98 6.89
N ASP A 123 -8.76 9.10 6.17
CA ASP A 123 -8.51 9.15 4.73
C ASP A 123 -7.29 10.03 4.45
N PHE A 124 -6.23 9.44 3.90
CA PHE A 124 -5.03 10.13 3.44
C PHE A 124 -5.16 10.51 1.98
N CYS A 125 -5.06 11.80 1.66
CA CYS A 125 -5.12 12.36 0.33
C CYS A 125 -3.71 12.72 -0.13
N ILE A 126 -3.09 11.85 -0.91
CA ILE A 126 -1.70 12.00 -1.31
C ILE A 126 -1.66 12.79 -2.62
N ASN A 127 -1.00 13.95 -2.60
CA ASN A 127 -0.95 14.90 -3.72
C ASN A 127 -2.34 15.30 -4.24
N GLY A 128 -3.30 15.47 -3.31
CA GLY A 128 -4.71 15.73 -3.66
C GLY A 128 -5.51 14.48 -4.02
N GLY A 129 -4.87 13.30 -4.00
CA GLY A 129 -5.48 11.98 -4.03
C GLY A 129 -5.95 11.49 -5.39
N ARG A 130 -5.60 12.15 -6.50
CA ARG A 130 -6.11 11.80 -7.85
C ARG A 130 -5.01 11.43 -8.85
N ILE A 131 -4.04 12.30 -9.04
CA ILE A 131 -2.92 12.10 -9.96
C ILE A 131 -1.65 12.39 -9.18
N GLN A 132 -0.70 11.48 -9.25
CA GLN A 132 0.59 11.68 -8.62
C GLN A 132 1.50 12.48 -9.56
N PRO A 133 2.21 13.52 -9.07
CA PRO A 133 2.91 14.47 -9.94
C PRO A 133 4.00 13.81 -10.77
N TYR A 134 4.65 12.80 -10.23
CA TYR A 134 5.70 12.06 -10.91
C TYR A 134 5.16 11.05 -11.96
N CYS A 135 3.84 10.88 -12.06
CA CYS A 135 3.22 10.09 -13.13
C CYS A 135 2.86 10.92 -14.36
N GLU A 136 2.82 12.25 -14.28
CA GLU A 136 2.40 13.11 -15.40
C GLU A 136 3.35 13.03 -16.60
N ASP A 137 4.65 12.86 -16.33
CA ASP A 137 5.71 12.74 -17.35
C ASP A 137 6.16 11.28 -17.59
N ALA A 138 5.45 10.29 -17.04
CA ALA A 138 5.82 8.88 -17.20
C ALA A 138 5.34 8.34 -18.56
N GLU A 139 6.11 7.43 -19.18
CA GLU A 139 5.71 6.71 -20.41
C GLU A 139 4.63 5.64 -20.18
N ILE A 140 3.92 5.71 -19.04
CA ILE A 140 2.95 4.74 -18.56
C ILE A 140 1.60 5.46 -18.38
N ASP A 141 0.50 4.73 -18.50
CA ASP A 141 -0.83 5.25 -18.18
C ASP A 141 -0.85 5.97 -16.82
N VAL A 142 -1.18 7.26 -16.83
CA VAL A 142 -1.10 8.16 -15.67
C VAL A 142 -2.01 7.69 -14.54
N GLN A 143 -3.17 7.09 -14.86
CA GLN A 143 -4.13 6.62 -13.88
C GLN A 143 -3.60 5.35 -13.18
N LEU A 144 -3.10 4.39 -13.97
CA LEU A 144 -2.54 3.15 -13.47
C LEU A 144 -1.29 3.43 -12.65
N CYS A 145 -0.41 4.29 -13.16
CA CYS A 145 0.74 4.79 -12.43
C CYS A 145 0.28 5.34 -11.08
N SER A 146 -0.60 6.33 -11.06
CA SER A 146 -1.07 6.96 -9.82
C SER A 146 -1.70 5.97 -8.83
N HIS A 147 -2.41 4.95 -9.33
CA HIS A 147 -3.08 3.93 -8.53
C HIS A 147 -2.12 3.00 -7.78
N VAL A 148 -1.08 2.48 -8.46
CA VAL A 148 -0.18 1.47 -7.86
C VAL A 148 0.73 2.05 -6.78
N TRP A 149 0.99 3.37 -6.78
CA TRP A 149 1.88 4.00 -5.81
C TRP A 149 1.39 3.97 -4.36
N ALA A 150 0.10 3.73 -4.11
CA ALA A 150 -0.40 3.51 -2.75
C ALA A 150 0.33 2.35 -2.04
N VAL A 151 0.76 1.33 -2.80
CA VAL A 151 1.57 0.20 -2.29
C VAL A 151 2.93 0.66 -1.81
N CYS A 152 3.62 1.50 -2.59
CA CYS A 152 4.95 2.01 -2.24
C CYS A 152 4.91 2.99 -1.06
N TYR A 153 3.87 3.82 -0.95
CA TYR A 153 3.66 4.65 0.26
C TYR A 153 3.45 3.80 1.52
N MET A 154 2.70 2.69 1.40
CA MET A 154 2.54 1.79 2.54
C MET A 154 3.86 1.09 2.89
N ALA A 155 4.61 0.61 1.89
CA ALA A 155 5.91 -0.02 2.12
C ALA A 155 6.89 0.94 2.80
N GLU A 156 6.94 2.21 2.37
CA GLU A 156 7.72 3.25 3.01
C GLU A 156 7.32 3.48 4.47
N SER A 157 6.02 3.44 4.78
CA SER A 157 5.50 3.65 6.12
C SER A 157 5.92 2.58 7.14
N LEU A 158 6.38 1.41 6.67
CA LEU A 158 6.91 0.35 7.54
C LEU A 158 8.23 0.75 8.21
N TYR A 159 8.91 1.77 7.68
CA TYR A 159 10.17 2.29 8.18
C TYR A 159 9.91 3.63 8.90
N PRO A 160 9.99 3.68 10.25
CA PRO A 160 9.64 4.89 11.01
C PRO A 160 10.39 6.16 10.57
N GLN A 161 11.63 6.01 10.14
CA GLN A 161 12.47 7.11 9.65
C GLN A 161 12.09 7.64 8.26
N MET A 162 11.28 6.88 7.49
CA MET A 162 10.81 7.25 6.15
C MET A 162 9.33 7.63 6.13
N SER A 163 8.57 7.28 7.19
CA SER A 163 7.13 7.50 7.26
C SER A 163 6.78 8.97 7.10
N LYS A 164 5.87 9.26 6.17
CA LYS A 164 5.45 10.62 5.84
C LYS A 164 4.48 11.15 6.90
N LYS A 165 4.74 12.38 7.34
CA LYS A 165 3.85 13.14 8.20
C LYS A 165 2.72 13.76 7.36
N ALA A 166 1.48 13.52 7.75
CA ALA A 166 0.29 14.00 7.07
C ALA A 166 -0.40 15.09 7.90
N GLU A 167 -0.73 16.20 7.25
CA GLU A 167 -1.36 17.34 7.90
C GLU A 167 -2.90 17.29 7.74
N PRO A 168 -3.70 17.67 8.75
CA PRO A 168 -5.15 17.69 8.61
C PRO A 168 -5.61 18.57 7.45
N CYS A 169 -6.56 18.09 6.63
CA CYS A 169 -7.06 18.86 5.49
C CYS A 169 -8.59 18.80 5.33
N SER A 170 -9.10 19.34 4.22
CA SER A 170 -10.54 19.46 3.97
C SER A 170 -11.26 18.10 4.08
N ARG A 171 -12.58 18.13 4.35
CA ARG A 171 -13.39 16.90 4.51
C ARG A 171 -13.35 15.98 3.27
N ARG A 172 -13.00 16.52 2.11
CA ARG A 172 -12.72 15.80 0.86
C ARG A 172 -11.28 16.07 0.45
N CYS A 173 -10.67 15.13 -0.26
CA CYS A 173 -9.36 15.34 -0.88
C CYS A 173 -9.41 16.61 -1.75
N PRO A 174 -8.61 17.64 -1.42
CA PRO A 174 -8.60 18.87 -2.20
C PRO A 174 -8.03 18.57 -3.58
N SER A 175 -8.65 19.13 -4.63
CA SER A 175 -8.05 19.16 -5.95
C SER A 175 -6.83 20.10 -5.90
N GLY A 176 -5.64 19.50 -5.83
CA GLY A 176 -4.36 20.21 -5.76
C GLY A 176 -3.92 20.62 -4.35
N PRO A 177 -2.72 21.22 -4.23
CA PRO A 177 -2.15 21.68 -2.97
C PRO A 177 -2.89 22.92 -2.47
N ARG A 178 -3.98 22.70 -1.75
CA ARG A 178 -4.63 23.74 -0.95
C ARG A 178 -4.35 23.43 0.51
N PRO A 179 -3.36 24.09 1.15
CA PRO A 179 -3.20 24.03 2.59
C PRO A 179 -4.40 24.73 3.22
N GLY A 180 -5.48 24.00 3.39
CA GLY A 180 -6.60 24.44 4.21
C GLY A 180 -6.14 24.38 5.65
N ASN A 181 -5.82 25.52 6.26
CA ASN A 181 -5.53 25.63 7.69
C ASN A 181 -6.66 24.98 8.49
N ARG A 182 -6.46 23.74 8.89
CA ARG A 182 -7.31 23.07 9.87
C ARG A 182 -6.50 22.83 11.13
N VAL A 183 -7.12 23.18 12.24
CA VAL A 183 -6.62 22.85 13.57
C VAL A 183 -6.75 21.34 13.75
N GLY A 184 -5.61 20.68 13.94
CA GLY A 184 -5.53 19.25 14.23
C GLY A 184 -4.07 18.86 14.39
N LEU A 185 -3.83 17.72 15.03
CA LEU A 185 -2.48 17.19 15.16
C LEU A 185 -2.14 16.37 13.91
N PRO A 186 -1.00 16.62 13.26
CA PRO A 186 -0.55 15.77 12.18
C PRO A 186 -0.27 14.36 12.66
N VAL A 187 -0.44 13.39 11.75
CA VAL A 187 -0.24 11.97 12.02
C VAL A 187 0.72 11.37 11.01
N PHE A 188 1.42 10.31 11.37
CA PHE A 188 2.20 9.54 10.42
C PHE A 188 1.27 8.69 9.57
N MET A 189 1.47 8.70 8.25
CA MET A 189 0.70 7.91 7.31
C MET A 189 1.13 6.44 7.34
N GLY A 190 0.16 5.53 7.20
CA GLY A 190 0.41 4.08 7.08
C GLY A 190 0.54 3.37 8.43
N GLN A 191 1.56 2.52 8.60
CA GLN A 191 1.69 1.61 9.74
C GLN A 191 1.71 2.30 11.12
N SER A 192 2.28 3.50 11.21
CA SER A 192 2.40 4.24 12.48
C SER A 192 1.20 5.15 12.77
N THR A 193 0.13 5.08 11.96
CA THR A 193 -1.09 5.87 12.18
C THR A 193 -1.78 5.40 13.48
N PRO A 194 -2.06 6.30 14.44
CA PRO A 194 -2.77 5.94 15.67
C PRO A 194 -4.17 5.36 15.37
N LEU A 195 -4.56 4.30 16.08
CA LEU A 195 -5.88 3.66 15.90
C LEU A 195 -7.05 4.59 16.25
N THR A 196 -6.82 5.60 17.09
CA THR A 196 -7.81 6.61 17.49
C THR A 196 -7.86 7.81 16.54
N ALA A 197 -6.99 7.85 15.53
CA ALA A 197 -6.98 8.95 14.57
C ALA A 197 -8.28 8.93 13.75
N SER A 198 -8.80 10.13 13.48
CA SER A 198 -9.95 10.30 12.60
C SER A 198 -9.82 11.58 11.80
N GLY A 199 -10.41 11.60 10.61
CA GLY A 199 -10.45 12.78 9.74
C GLY A 199 -9.80 12.52 8.39
N SER A 200 -9.56 13.61 7.68
CA SER A 200 -8.88 13.58 6.38
C SER A 200 -7.55 14.30 6.52
N TYR A 201 -6.49 13.68 6.02
CA TYR A 201 -5.12 14.18 6.11
C TYR A 201 -4.52 14.25 4.71
N CYS A 202 -3.69 15.24 4.47
CA CYS A 202 -3.06 15.48 3.19
C CYS A 202 -1.56 15.29 3.30
N VAL A 203 -1.00 14.63 2.30
CA VAL A 203 0.43 14.45 2.13
C VAL A 203 0.80 15.08 0.79
N HIS A 204 1.90 15.81 0.76
CA HIS A 204 2.47 16.36 -0.46
C HIS A 204 3.85 15.75 -0.67
N ASP A 205 4.04 15.08 -1.79
CA ASP A 205 5.30 14.49 -2.19
C ASP A 205 5.54 14.70 -3.68
N LYS A 206 6.77 15.11 -4.02
CA LYS A 206 7.18 15.35 -5.40
C LYS A 206 7.85 14.14 -6.04
N TYR A 207 8.33 13.20 -5.22
CA TYR A 207 9.14 12.08 -5.67
C TYR A 207 8.42 10.75 -5.43
N PRO A 208 8.74 9.71 -6.22
CA PRO A 208 8.23 8.37 -5.97
C PRO A 208 8.61 7.89 -4.56
N PRO A 209 7.65 7.41 -3.74
CA PRO A 209 7.95 6.89 -2.41
C PRO A 209 8.72 5.57 -2.50
N PHE A 210 9.54 5.29 -1.49
CA PHE A 210 10.26 4.01 -1.36
C PHE A 210 11.22 3.64 -2.51
N CYS A 211 11.56 4.57 -3.41
CA CYS A 211 12.64 4.38 -4.38
C CYS A 211 14.00 4.62 -3.70
N PRO A 212 14.93 3.65 -3.68
CA PRO A 212 16.28 3.89 -3.17
C PRO A 212 17.05 4.83 -4.10
N THR A 213 17.76 5.83 -3.54
CA THR A 213 18.54 6.79 -4.34
C THR A 213 19.98 6.33 -4.55
N LYS A 214 20.49 5.49 -3.64
CA LYS A 214 21.83 4.91 -3.70
C LYS A 214 21.81 3.42 -3.42
N GLN A 215 22.85 2.72 -3.86
CA GLN A 215 23.04 1.31 -3.57
C GLN A 215 23.17 1.09 -2.06
N GLY A 216 22.40 0.13 -1.54
CA GLY A 216 22.37 -0.20 -0.11
C GLY A 216 21.43 0.65 0.74
N GLU A 217 20.76 1.65 0.16
CA GLU A 217 19.68 2.37 0.86
C GLU A 217 18.41 1.52 0.97
N ILE A 218 17.62 1.81 1.99
CA ILE A 218 16.32 1.17 2.22
C ILE A 218 15.34 1.62 1.13
N GLY A 219 14.79 0.67 0.39
CA GLY A 219 13.82 0.91 -0.67
C GLY A 219 13.60 -0.33 -1.55
N ASP A 220 12.72 -0.20 -2.54
CA ASP A 220 12.47 -1.24 -3.55
C ASP A 220 12.53 -0.63 -4.95
N LYS A 221 13.26 -1.29 -5.87
CA LYS A 221 13.39 -0.84 -7.26
C LYS A 221 12.07 -0.78 -8.01
N ARG A 222 11.09 -1.60 -7.61
CA ARG A 222 9.73 -1.60 -8.19
C ARG A 222 8.98 -0.31 -7.85
N CYS A 223 9.44 0.40 -6.82
CA CYS A 223 8.95 1.71 -6.44
C CYS A 223 9.78 2.83 -7.08
N CYS A 224 10.45 2.59 -8.21
CA CYS A 224 11.14 3.62 -8.99
C CYS A 224 10.54 3.73 -10.39
N LEU A 225 10.32 4.96 -10.88
CA LEU A 225 9.90 5.21 -12.26
C LEU A 225 10.98 4.83 -13.29
N LYS A 226 12.24 5.05 -12.93
CA LYS A 226 13.42 4.53 -13.62
C LYS A 226 14.26 3.84 -12.55
N ALA A 227 14.43 2.54 -12.67
CA ALA A 227 15.27 1.80 -11.73
C ALA A 227 16.71 2.35 -11.83
N PRO A 228 17.36 2.74 -10.74
CA PRO A 228 18.76 3.15 -10.79
C PRO A 228 19.61 1.98 -11.28
N ASP A 229 20.55 2.26 -12.18
CA ASP A 229 21.56 1.28 -12.60
C ASP A 229 22.37 0.87 -11.37
N ILE A 230 22.13 -0.35 -10.87
CA ILE A 230 22.95 -0.90 -9.80
C ILE A 230 24.25 -1.34 -10.43
N VAL A 231 25.26 -0.48 -10.35
CA VAL A 231 26.64 -0.87 -10.62
C VAL A 231 27.05 -1.83 -9.51
N ALA A 232 27.36 -3.08 -9.88
CA ALA A 232 27.97 -4.01 -8.92
C ALA A 232 29.32 -3.44 -8.47
N PRO A 233 29.72 -3.56 -7.19
CA PRO A 233 31.04 -3.15 -6.77
C PRO A 233 32.08 -3.86 -7.65
N GLU A 234 33.00 -3.09 -8.24
CA GLU A 234 34.13 -3.62 -8.98
C GLU A 234 34.87 -4.58 -8.05
N THR A 235 34.96 -5.85 -8.45
CA THR A 235 35.79 -6.83 -7.76
C THR A 235 37.21 -6.30 -7.73
N GLU A 236 37.72 -5.98 -6.54
CA GLU A 236 39.15 -5.72 -6.34
C GLU A 236 39.93 -6.90 -6.92
N VAL A 237 40.66 -6.64 -8.00
CA VAL A 237 41.58 -7.61 -8.59
C VAL A 237 42.71 -7.80 -7.57
N SER A 238 42.71 -8.95 -6.91
CA SER A 238 43.81 -9.38 -6.04
C SER A 238 45.10 -9.44 -6.88
N ILE A 239 45.98 -8.47 -6.70
CA ILE A 239 47.33 -8.50 -7.27
C ILE A 239 48.09 -9.62 -6.58
N VAL A 240 48.25 -10.75 -7.27
CA VAL A 240 49.15 -11.83 -6.85
C VAL A 240 50.58 -11.29 -6.91
N SER A 241 51.12 -10.93 -5.75
CA SER A 241 52.54 -10.61 -5.57
C SER A 241 53.37 -11.87 -5.81
N THR A 242 54.07 -11.94 -6.95
CA THR A 242 55.10 -12.94 -7.22
C THR A 242 56.37 -12.62 -6.43
N THR A 243 56.60 -13.33 -5.33
CA THR A 243 57.94 -13.40 -4.71
C THR A 243 58.78 -14.46 -5.45
N PRO A 244 59.96 -14.12 -5.98
CA PRO A 244 60.87 -15.12 -6.55
C PRO A 244 61.59 -15.88 -5.42
N ASN A 245 61.50 -17.22 -5.46
CA ASN A 245 62.25 -18.11 -4.58
C ASN A 245 63.77 -17.95 -4.81
N LEU A 246 64.46 -17.36 -3.84
CA LEU A 246 65.86 -17.69 -3.57
C LEU A 246 65.87 -18.77 -2.49
N PHE A 247 66.43 -19.94 -2.77
CA PHE A 247 67.54 -20.55 -2.04
C PHE A 247 67.87 -21.92 -2.65
N SER A 248 69.17 -22.13 -2.85
CA SER A 248 69.86 -23.37 -3.18
C SER A 248 69.93 -24.32 -2.00
#